data_AF-A0A9X1IJ50-F1
#
_entry.id   AF-A0A9X1IJ50-F1
#
_cell.length_a   1.000
_cell.length_b   1.000
_cell.length_c   1.000
_cell.angle_alpha   90.00
_cell.angle_beta   90.00
_cell.angle_gamma   90.00
#
_symmetry.space_group_name_H-M   'P 1'
#
loop_
_entity.id
_entity.type
_entity.pdbx_description
1 polymer ?
#
loop_
_entity_poly.entity_id
_entity_poly.type
_entity_poly.pdbx_seq_one_letter_code
_entity_poly.pdbx_strand_id
1 'polypeptide(L)'
;MAFISVQQAARARLSATKGVTVIAQPSLRNPATLAMVIAGIRCVDVRRDGEGFRAMLHIRQGEWLPLAEGVSEDAAFSAIVAFLALVASIPQHYAPEHDAAERAAAAEVFAAFASPLSLAA
;
A
#
# COMPACT_ATOMS: atom_id res chain seq x y z
N MET A 1 -21.14 19.05 -6.65
CA MET A 1 -20.90 17.89 -5.77
C MET A 1 -20.57 16.70 -6.66
N ALA A 2 -19.31 16.24 -6.65
CA ALA A 2 -18.90 15.07 -7.42
C ALA A 2 -19.13 13.81 -6.56
N PHE A 3 -20.05 12.95 -6.98
CA PHE A 3 -20.18 11.60 -6.44
C PHE A 3 -18.94 10.80 -6.89
N ILE A 4 -18.01 10.59 -5.98
CA ILE A 4 -16.87 9.70 -6.23
C ILE A 4 -17.43 8.28 -6.23
N SER A 5 -17.59 7.70 -7.42
CA SER A 5 -18.01 6.31 -7.58
C SER A 5 -17.06 5.40 -6.82
N VAL A 6 -17.62 4.54 -5.96
CA VAL A 6 -16.91 3.48 -5.22
C VAL A 6 -16.20 2.50 -6.18
N GLN A 7 -16.45 2.59 -7.50
CA GLN A 7 -15.88 1.75 -8.54
C GLN A 7 -14.60 2.30 -9.22
N GLN A 8 -14.04 3.44 -8.82
CA GLN A 8 -12.65 3.71 -9.24
C GLN A 8 -11.74 2.67 -8.56
N ALA A 9 -11.19 1.75 -9.35
CA ALA A 9 -10.19 0.77 -8.91
C ALA A 9 -9.16 1.49 -8.03
N ALA A 10 -8.80 0.94 -6.86
CA ALA A 10 -7.97 1.63 -5.86
C ALA A 10 -6.65 2.17 -6.45
N ARG A 11 -6.13 1.51 -7.48
CA ARG A 11 -5.02 1.99 -8.31
C ARG A 11 -5.26 3.36 -8.96
N ALA A 12 -6.44 3.60 -9.53
CA ALA A 12 -6.80 4.88 -10.12
C ALA A 12 -6.92 5.99 -9.06
N ARG A 13 -7.45 5.66 -7.88
CA ARG A 13 -7.49 6.58 -6.72
C ARG A 13 -6.09 6.97 -6.27
N LEU A 14 -5.17 6.01 -6.18
CA LEU A 14 -3.76 6.28 -5.87
C LEU A 14 -3.11 7.19 -6.90
N SER A 15 -3.29 6.91 -8.20
CA SER A 15 -2.73 7.75 -9.27
C SER A 15 -3.27 9.18 -9.30
N ALA A 16 -4.47 9.42 -8.75
CA ALA A 16 -5.06 10.75 -8.63
C ALA A 16 -4.63 11.51 -7.37
N THR A 17 -3.94 10.85 -6.43
CA THR A 17 -3.54 11.45 -5.15
C THR A 17 -2.33 12.36 -5.36
N LYS A 18 -2.43 13.63 -4.93
CA LYS A 18 -1.34 14.61 -5.06
C LYS A 18 -0.10 14.11 -4.32
N GLY A 19 1.05 14.12 -5.01
CA GLY A 19 2.34 13.69 -4.45
C GLY A 19 2.54 12.17 -4.44
N VAL A 20 1.63 11.41 -5.06
CA VAL A 20 1.77 9.96 -5.29
C VAL A 20 2.13 9.71 -6.75
N THR A 21 3.16 8.90 -6.97
CA THR A 21 3.57 8.39 -8.27
C THR A 21 3.41 6.88 -8.29
N VAL A 22 2.71 6.35 -9.29
CA VAL A 22 2.56 4.89 -9.49
C VAL A 22 3.34 4.48 -10.73
N ILE A 23 4.41 3.70 -10.53
CA ILE A 23 5.22 3.11 -11.60
C ILE A 23 4.66 1.71 -11.89
N ALA A 24 4.09 1.52 -13.07
CA ALA A 24 3.63 0.20 -13.53
C ALA A 24 4.83 -0.67 -13.95
N GLN A 25 4.83 -1.94 -13.57
CA GLN A 25 5.84 -2.93 -13.95
C GLN A 25 7.28 -2.41 -13.81
N PRO A 26 7.68 -1.99 -12.59
CA PRO A 26 8.92 -1.24 -12.39
C PRO A 26 10.19 -2.06 -12.68
N SER A 27 10.10 -3.38 -12.78
CA SER A 27 11.26 -4.26 -13.00
C SER A 27 10.94 -5.35 -14.01
N LEU A 28 11.59 -5.27 -15.17
CA LEU A 28 11.56 -6.34 -16.17
C LEU A 28 12.22 -7.64 -15.66
N ARG A 29 13.13 -7.54 -14.69
CA ARG A 29 13.80 -8.69 -14.07
C ARG A 29 12.96 -9.35 -12.99
N ASN A 30 11.97 -8.65 -12.45
CA ASN A 30 11.04 -9.17 -11.46
C ASN A 30 9.60 -8.88 -11.90
N PRO A 31 9.07 -9.66 -12.87
CA PRO A 31 7.74 -9.44 -13.42
C PRO A 31 6.61 -9.67 -12.39
N ALA A 32 6.92 -10.31 -11.25
CA ALA A 32 5.98 -10.43 -10.15
C ALA A 32 5.69 -9.08 -9.48
N THR A 33 6.56 -8.07 -9.63
CA THR A 33 6.31 -6.71 -9.14
C THR A 33 5.47 -5.95 -10.16
N LEU A 34 4.21 -5.72 -9.83
CA LEU A 34 3.20 -5.16 -10.73
C LEU A 34 3.18 -3.64 -10.69
N ALA A 35 3.42 -3.08 -9.51
CA ALA A 35 3.47 -1.65 -9.31
C ALA A 35 4.42 -1.28 -8.18
N MET A 36 4.99 -0.09 -8.29
CA MET A 36 5.66 0.60 -7.20
C MET A 36 5.00 1.96 -7.01
N VAL A 37 4.58 2.26 -5.78
CA VAL A 37 3.93 3.49 -5.37
C VAL A 37 4.93 4.30 -4.55
N ILE A 38 5.19 5.52 -4.99
CA ILE A 38 6.11 6.46 -4.33
C ILE A 38 5.28 7.64 -3.82
N ALA A 39 5.37 7.93 -2.52
CA ALA A 39 4.70 9.04 -1.86
C ALA A 39 5.68 9.76 -0.92
N GLY A 40 6.37 10.77 -1.45
CA GLY A 40 7.50 11.39 -0.74
C GLY A 40 8.66 10.41 -0.57
N ILE A 41 9.05 10.13 0.68
CA ILE A 41 10.09 9.13 1.01
C ILE A 41 9.55 7.70 1.09
N ARG A 42 8.23 7.52 1.01
CA ARG A 42 7.58 6.22 1.18
C ARG A 42 7.57 5.47 -0.14
N CYS A 43 8.04 4.24 -0.11
CA CYS A 43 8.04 3.33 -1.25
C CYS A 43 7.25 2.10 -0.86
N VAL A 44 6.22 1.80 -1.65
CA VAL A 44 5.37 0.63 -1.45
C VAL A 44 5.33 -0.15 -2.76
N ASP A 45 5.45 -1.46 -2.71
CA ASP A 45 5.27 -2.28 -3.91
C ASP A 45 4.03 -3.16 -3.82
N VAL A 46 3.49 -3.49 -4.99
CA VAL A 46 2.43 -4.47 -5.16
C VAL A 46 3.01 -5.61 -5.98
N ARG A 47 2.95 -6.82 -5.43
CA ARG A 47 3.47 -8.03 -6.07
C ARG A 47 2.39 -9.08 -6.20
N ARG A 48 2.46 -9.87 -7.26
CA ARG A 48 1.75 -11.14 -7.35
C ARG A 48 2.42 -12.15 -6.41
N ASP A 49 1.62 -12.90 -5.67
CA ASP A 49 2.09 -13.93 -4.74
C ASP A 49 1.15 -15.14 -4.77
N GLY A 50 1.57 -16.20 -5.47
CA GLY A 50 0.69 -17.32 -5.81
C GLY A 50 -0.57 -16.87 -6.57
N GLU A 51 -1.74 -17.27 -6.07
CA GLU A 51 -3.05 -16.88 -6.59
C GLU A 51 -3.50 -15.47 -6.16
N GLY A 52 -2.79 -14.86 -5.20
CA GLY A 52 -3.13 -13.58 -4.60
C GLY A 52 -2.13 -12.46 -4.94
N PHE A 53 -2.31 -11.36 -4.23
CA PHE A 53 -1.48 -10.18 -4.29
C PHE A 53 -1.04 -9.79 -2.88
N ARG A 54 0.13 -9.17 -2.79
CA ARG A 54 0.63 -8.56 -1.56
C ARG A 54 1.07 -7.13 -1.81
N ALA A 55 0.92 -6.30 -0.78
CA ALA A 55 1.45 -4.94 -0.74
C ALA A 55 2.49 -4.86 0.38
N MET A 56 3.69 -4.38 0.07
CA MET A 56 4.79 -4.26 1.04
C MET A 56 5.32 -2.83 1.08
N LEU A 57 5.41 -2.26 2.28
CA LEU A 57 6.05 -0.97 2.54
C LEU A 57 7.54 -1.16 2.77
N HIS A 58 8.38 -0.42 2.06
CA HIS A 58 9.80 -0.31 2.38
C HIS A 58 10.03 0.80 3.41
N ILE A 59 10.61 0.44 4.56
CA ILE A 59 11.03 1.36 5.61
C ILE A 59 12.57 1.49 5.59
N ARG A 60 13.12 2.36 6.44
CA ARG A 60 14.57 2.56 6.58
C ARG A 60 15.29 1.23 6.86
N GLN A 61 16.58 1.17 6.50
CA GLN A 61 17.47 0.01 6.71
C GLN A 61 17.12 -1.25 5.89
N GLY A 62 16.38 -1.09 4.78
CA GLY A 62 16.13 -2.19 3.85
C GLY A 62 15.03 -3.15 4.29
N GLU A 63 14.29 -2.80 5.33
CA GLU A 63 13.19 -3.62 5.85
C GLU A 63 11.91 -3.42 5.03
N TRP A 64 11.17 -4.51 4.85
CA TRP A 64 9.89 -4.54 4.17
C TRP A 64 8.80 -4.99 5.14
N LEU A 65 7.77 -4.17 5.31
CA LEU A 65 6.63 -4.43 6.19
C LEU A 65 5.41 -4.79 5.35
N PRO A 66 4.68 -5.87 5.67
CA PRO A 66 3.47 -6.21 4.95
C PRO A 66 2.36 -5.21 5.27
N LEU A 67 1.62 -4.80 4.24
CA LEU A 67 0.36 -4.05 4.37
C LEU A 67 -0.84 -4.95 4.04
N ALA A 68 -0.66 -5.92 3.15
CA ALA A 68 -1.65 -6.95 2.84
C ALA A 68 -0.95 -8.15 2.18
N GLU A 69 -1.49 -9.37 2.36
CA GLU A 69 -0.93 -10.60 1.81
C GLU A 69 -2.04 -11.59 1.43
N GLY A 70 -1.90 -12.27 0.29
CA GLY A 70 -2.89 -13.24 -0.17
C GLY A 70 -4.26 -12.64 -0.52
N VAL A 71 -4.33 -11.34 -0.79
CA VAL A 71 -5.57 -10.61 -1.06
C VAL A 71 -5.79 -10.39 -2.56
N SER A 72 -6.97 -9.86 -2.93
CA SER A 72 -7.21 -9.38 -4.30
C SER A 72 -6.34 -8.16 -4.66
N GLU A 73 -6.13 -7.89 -5.95
CA GLU A 73 -5.35 -6.72 -6.40
C GLU A 73 -5.94 -5.40 -5.87
N ASP A 74 -7.27 -5.24 -5.90
CA ASP A 74 -7.93 -4.03 -5.40
C ASP A 74 -7.76 -3.86 -3.89
N ALA A 75 -7.78 -4.97 -3.13
CA ALA A 75 -7.51 -4.95 -1.69
C ALA A 75 -6.05 -4.58 -1.40
N ALA A 76 -5.08 -5.08 -2.18
CA ALA A 76 -3.68 -4.71 -2.05
C ALA A 76 -3.47 -3.20 -2.26
N PHE A 77 -4.05 -2.62 -3.33
CA PHE A 77 -4.00 -1.17 -3.54
C PHE A 77 -4.79 -0.38 -2.49
N SER A 78 -5.91 -0.90 -1.99
CA SER A 78 -6.68 -0.27 -0.92
C SER A 78 -5.90 -0.21 0.40
N ALA A 79 -5.10 -1.23 0.72
CA ALA A 79 -4.20 -1.23 1.87
C ALA A 79 -3.18 -0.08 1.78
N ILE A 80 -2.66 0.21 0.57
CA ILE A 80 -1.75 1.35 0.35
C ILE A 80 -2.47 2.67 0.61
N VAL A 81 -3.70 2.84 0.12
CA VAL A 81 -4.50 4.04 0.39
C VAL A 81 -4.73 4.22 1.89
N ALA A 82 -5.10 3.16 2.60
CA ALA A 82 -5.32 3.18 4.04
C ALA A 82 -4.05 3.57 4.80
N PHE A 83 -2.91 2.96 4.44
CA PHE A 83 -1.62 3.30 5.02
C PHE A 83 -1.28 4.78 4.81
N LEU A 84 -1.36 5.27 3.56
CA LEU A 84 -1.05 6.67 3.25
C LEU A 84 -1.95 7.66 4.00
N ALA A 85 -3.21 7.30 4.25
CA ALA A 85 -4.11 8.10 5.06
C ALA A 85 -3.69 8.16 6.54
N LEU A 86 -3.29 7.03 7.13
CA LEU A 86 -2.81 6.97 8.52
C LEU A 86 -1.52 7.77 8.74
N VAL A 87 -0.61 7.75 7.76
CA VAL A 87 0.70 8.41 7.87
C VAL A 87 0.74 9.82 7.26
N ALA A 88 -0.42 10.36 6.87
CA ALA A 88 -0.51 11.67 6.20
C ALA A 88 0.06 12.82 7.04
N SER A 89 -0.07 12.75 8.37
CA SER A 89 0.48 13.73 9.31
C SER A 89 1.91 13.45 9.76
N ILE A 90 2.48 12.29 9.43
CA ILE A 90 3.84 11.94 9.81
C ILE A 90 4.82 12.67 8.88
N PRO A 91 5.75 13.49 9.42
CA PRO A 91 6.73 14.21 8.62
C PRO A 91 7.56 13.26 7.74
N GLN A 92 7.81 13.68 6.51
CA GLN A 92 8.54 12.89 5.51
C GLN A 92 10.06 13.09 5.62
N HIS A 93 10.62 12.88 6.81
CA HIS A 93 12.07 12.81 7.02
C HIS A 93 12.41 11.70 8.01
N TYR A 94 13.61 11.16 7.88
CA TYR A 94 14.04 10.03 8.69
C TYR A 94 14.25 10.43 10.15
N ALA A 95 13.42 9.88 11.02
CA ALA A 95 13.57 9.96 12.47
C ALA A 95 13.04 8.65 13.10
N PRO A 96 13.66 8.12 14.17
CA PRO A 96 13.21 6.88 14.81
C PRO A 96 11.73 6.90 15.22
N GLU A 97 11.22 8.03 15.69
CA GLU A 97 9.82 8.24 16.07
C GLU A 97 8.86 8.13 14.89
N HIS A 98 9.27 8.58 13.69
CA HIS A 98 8.48 8.44 12.47
C HIS A 98 8.48 7.00 11.99
N ASP A 99 9.65 6.33 12.03
CA ASP A 99 9.76 4.91 11.67
C ASP A 99 8.84 4.04 12.57
N ALA A 100 8.79 4.33 13.86
CA ALA A 100 7.93 3.64 14.81
C ALA A 100 6.45 3.86 14.51
N ALA A 101 6.06 5.09 14.19
CA ALA A 101 4.68 5.42 13.82
C ALA A 101 4.26 4.80 12.48
N GLU A 102 5.14 4.79 11.47
CA GLU A 102 4.88 4.12 10.19
C GLU A 102 4.76 2.61 10.36
N ARG A 103 5.57 2.00 11.23
CA ARG A 103 5.45 0.57 11.56
C ARG A 103 4.14 0.24 12.25
N ALA A 104 3.71 1.08 13.20
CA ALA A 104 2.41 0.91 13.86
C ALA A 104 1.26 1.00 12.86
N ALA A 105 1.29 1.99 11.96
CA ALA A 105 0.30 2.13 10.89
C ALA A 105 0.31 0.94 9.93
N ALA A 106 1.49 0.43 9.55
CA ALA A 106 1.62 -0.75 8.70
C ALA A 106 1.00 -1.99 9.37
N ALA A 107 1.25 -2.20 10.66
CA ALA A 107 0.67 -3.30 11.43
C ALA A 107 -0.86 -3.20 11.54
N GLU A 108 -1.40 -1.98 11.74
CA GLU A 108 -2.84 -1.72 11.78
C GLU A 108 -3.50 -2.06 10.45
N VAL A 109 -2.92 -1.59 9.34
CA VAL A 109 -3.42 -1.90 7.99
C VAL A 109 -3.32 -3.39 7.73
N PHE A 110 -2.20 -4.03 8.03
CA PHE A 110 -2.05 -5.47 7.84
C PHE A 110 -3.11 -6.26 8.60
N ALA A 111 -3.37 -5.93 9.87
CA ALA A 111 -4.42 -6.60 10.65
C ALA A 111 -5.82 -6.42 10.03
N ALA A 112 -6.13 -5.22 9.51
CA ALA A 112 -7.40 -4.94 8.87
C ALA A 112 -7.60 -5.72 7.55
N PHE A 113 -6.52 -6.01 6.82
CA PHE A 113 -6.56 -6.70 5.53
C PHE A 113 -6.19 -8.19 5.61
N ALA A 114 -5.68 -8.68 6.74
CA ALA A 114 -5.33 -10.09 6.98
C ALA A 114 -6.56 -10.96 7.32
N SER A 115 -7.68 -10.36 7.71
CA SER A 115 -8.91 -11.12 7.93
C SER A 115 -9.50 -11.55 6.60
N PRO A 116 -9.81 -12.86 6.38
CA PRO A 116 -10.82 -13.18 5.40
C PRO A 116 -12.06 -12.41 5.84
N LEU A 117 -12.56 -11.51 5.00
CA LEU A 117 -13.92 -11.02 5.16
C LEU A 117 -14.80 -12.27 5.14
N SER A 118 -15.10 -12.78 6.34
CA SER A 118 -16.20 -13.69 6.56
C SER A 118 -17.44 -12.85 6.28
N LEU A 119 -17.73 -12.68 5.00
CA LEU A 119 -19.07 -12.40 4.53
C LEU A 119 -19.84 -13.69 4.82
N ALA A 120 -20.22 -13.85 6.09
CA ALA A 120 -21.24 -14.80 6.48
C ALA A 120 -22.50 -14.44 5.71
N ALA A 121 -22.83 -15.35 4.78
CA ALA A 121 -24.14 -15.75 4.26
C ALA A 121 -25.31 -14.77 4.36
#